data_AF-A0A817GMA6-F1
#
_entry.id   AF-A0A817GMA6-F1
#
_cell.length_a   1.000
_cell.length_b   1.000
_cell.length_c   1.000
_cell.angle_alpha   90.00
_cell.angle_beta   90.00
_cell.angle_gamma   90.00
#
_symmetry.space_group_name_H-M   'P 1'
#
loop_
_entity.id
_entity.type
_entity.pdbx_description
1 polymer ?
#
loop_
_entity_poly.entity_id
_entity_poly.type
_entity_poly.pdbx_seq_one_letter_code
_entity_poly.pdbx_strand_id
1 'polypeptide(L)'
;MAIDIRKISNGARPVRSVYQHGHYCVRAFRSFMIYPIYSYFLIFIIYLQIMDLILYFKIRSRGPFYLSITTINHTNLDEFHQKMTETSYNNHIFDSLSIKKIMVGPITHYVQSPLAEYVESNLHFTYYFPSISANAISIFHCCLSLISIKIFSSGSLFRRRIGVLIFECRSFLDCLDGVIFRAHAKNSHYKSYHGGLGFYVDALSDVLGGTCLIIGCLLYFYKQRPFRSITQQVSRSLSTRLSRSSDTENEEIDLIILNIDDEQKIPSINDINTNLLETKGRIFIYLGLFTIRYSLAAIFWDRNVQAYEDLLDSYKDKSQQQTLQLTILHSPLTILIFYLWRYLCALSIQDYLLIAIFFDRTWEFIQKTNMLGWISLLITIFFTELHVNQIRSLYYIL
;
A
#
# COMPACT_ATOMS: atom_id res chain seq x y z
N MET A 1 6.75 41.16 77.43
CA MET A 1 6.72 39.68 77.47
C MET A 1 6.09 39.23 76.16
N ALA A 2 6.91 38.98 75.15
CA ALA A 2 6.48 38.66 73.79
C ALA A 2 6.22 37.16 73.66
N ILE A 3 5.04 36.79 73.18
CA ILE A 3 4.66 35.39 72.91
C ILE A 3 4.97 35.09 71.44
N ASP A 4 5.86 34.11 71.26
CA ASP A 4 6.43 33.66 69.99
C ASP A 4 5.44 32.76 69.22
N ILE A 5 4.94 33.25 68.08
CA ILE A 5 4.04 32.53 67.18
C ILE A 5 4.85 31.79 66.11
N ARG A 6 5.64 30.79 66.53
CA ARG A 6 6.28 29.83 65.63
C ARG A 6 6.16 28.40 66.17
N LYS A 7 4.94 27.87 66.17
CA LYS A 7 4.69 26.42 66.24
C LYS A 7 3.24 26.08 65.92
N ILE A 8 2.86 26.21 64.65
CA ILE A 8 1.82 25.37 64.06
C ILE A 8 2.43 24.75 62.81
N SER A 9 2.94 23.54 63.02
CA SER A 9 3.56 22.70 62.02
C SER A 9 2.54 22.09 61.08
N ASN A 10 2.88 22.09 59.80
CA ASN A 10 2.93 20.91 58.94
C ASN A 10 1.71 19.97 58.99
N GLY A 11 0.79 20.17 58.04
CA GLY A 11 -0.34 19.26 57.85
C GLY A 11 -1.06 19.43 56.52
N ALA A 12 -0.36 19.67 55.41
CA ALA A 12 -0.99 19.67 54.08
C ALA A 12 -0.10 18.93 53.07
N ARG A 13 -0.30 17.62 52.96
CA ARG A 13 0.16 16.86 51.78
C ARG A 13 -0.70 17.29 50.59
N PRO A 14 -0.13 17.63 49.42
CA PRO A 14 -0.94 17.83 48.23
C PRO A 14 -1.58 16.51 47.82
N VAL A 15 -2.90 16.53 47.66
CA VAL A 15 -3.73 15.43 47.19
C VAL A 15 -3.29 15.04 45.77
N ARG A 16 -2.39 14.05 45.66
CA ARG A 16 -1.92 13.44 44.40
C ARG A 16 -2.90 12.40 43.82
N SER A 17 -4.03 12.12 44.47
CA SER A 17 -4.88 10.97 44.10
C SER A 17 -5.82 11.22 42.89
N VAL A 18 -6.11 12.46 42.53
CA VAL A 18 -7.07 12.76 41.45
C VAL A 18 -6.45 12.66 40.05
N TYR A 19 -5.14 12.85 39.91
CA TYR A 19 -4.45 12.73 38.61
C TYR A 19 -4.18 11.27 38.18
N GLN A 20 -4.15 10.32 39.12
CA GLN A 20 -3.91 8.92 38.77
C GLN A 20 -5.16 8.25 38.16
N HIS A 21 -6.37 8.58 38.63
CA HIS A 21 -7.61 7.94 38.14
C HIS A 21 -7.94 8.30 36.68
N GLY A 22 -7.65 9.52 36.23
CA GLY A 22 -7.82 9.91 34.81
C GLY A 22 -6.89 9.16 33.85
N HIS A 23 -5.66 8.86 34.27
CA HIS A 23 -4.69 8.13 33.44
C HIS A 23 -5.01 6.64 33.28
N TYR A 24 -5.59 5.99 34.29
CA TYR A 24 -6.02 4.59 34.19
C TYR A 24 -7.26 4.43 33.32
N CYS A 25 -8.21 5.35 33.38
CA CYS A 25 -9.41 5.31 32.54
C CYS A 25 -9.08 5.51 31.05
N VAL A 26 -8.19 6.45 30.70
CA VAL A 26 -7.73 6.67 29.32
C VAL A 26 -6.87 5.51 28.81
N ARG A 27 -6.06 4.87 29.66
CA ARG A 27 -5.29 3.66 29.29
C ARG A 27 -6.20 2.45 29.08
N ALA A 28 -7.16 2.22 29.97
CA ALA A 28 -8.12 1.12 29.84
C ALA A 28 -9.01 1.29 28.59
N PHE A 29 -9.46 2.52 28.30
CA PHE A 29 -10.24 2.82 27.09
C PHE A 29 -9.41 2.69 25.80
N ARG A 30 -8.13 3.08 25.83
CA ARG A 30 -7.18 2.81 24.73
C ARG A 30 -7.01 1.32 24.51
N SER A 31 -6.77 0.54 25.57
CA SER A 31 -6.64 -0.91 25.46
C SER A 31 -7.92 -1.56 24.92
N PHE A 32 -9.08 -1.20 25.45
CA PHE A 32 -10.38 -1.77 25.05
C PHE A 32 -10.73 -1.51 23.57
N MET A 33 -10.37 -0.34 23.01
CA MET A 33 -10.62 -0.01 21.60
C MET A 33 -9.55 -0.56 20.64
N ILE A 34 -8.32 -0.78 21.11
CA ILE A 34 -7.19 -1.15 20.26
C ILE A 34 -7.18 -2.66 19.93
N TYR A 35 -7.49 -3.53 20.89
CA TYR A 35 -7.53 -4.98 20.67
C TYR A 35 -8.55 -5.44 19.60
N PRO A 36 -9.80 -4.95 19.55
CA PRO A 36 -10.74 -5.36 18.51
C PRO A 36 -10.26 -4.92 17.12
N ILE A 37 -9.67 -3.72 16.98
CA ILE A 37 -9.14 -3.23 15.70
C ILE A 37 -8.04 -4.17 15.16
N TYR A 38 -7.10 -4.58 16.01
CA TYR A 38 -6.07 -5.53 15.60
C TYR A 38 -6.62 -6.91 15.27
N SER A 39 -7.65 -7.36 15.99
CA SER A 39 -8.32 -8.64 15.70
C SER A 39 -9.02 -8.61 14.34
N TYR A 40 -9.81 -7.56 14.05
CA TYR A 40 -10.42 -7.40 12.73
C TYR A 40 -9.38 -7.29 11.61
N PHE A 41 -8.29 -6.57 11.85
CA PHE A 41 -7.20 -6.45 10.89
C PHE A 41 -6.52 -7.81 10.61
N LEU A 42 -6.32 -8.63 11.65
CA LEU A 42 -5.80 -9.98 11.50
C LEU A 42 -6.74 -10.87 10.69
N ILE A 43 -8.05 -10.84 11.01
CA ILE A 43 -9.08 -11.57 10.24
C ILE A 43 -9.07 -11.13 8.77
N PHE A 44 -8.93 -9.83 8.52
CA PHE A 44 -8.84 -9.28 7.18
C PHE A 44 -7.59 -9.77 6.43
N ILE A 45 -6.43 -9.81 7.07
CA ILE A 45 -5.22 -10.39 6.46
C ILE A 45 -5.43 -11.88 6.14
N ILE A 46 -6.00 -12.65 7.07
CA ILE A 46 -6.28 -14.07 6.84
C ILE A 46 -7.23 -14.25 5.65
N TYR A 47 -8.27 -13.41 5.56
CA TYR A 47 -9.16 -13.39 4.40
C TYR A 47 -8.40 -13.16 3.09
N LEU A 48 -7.53 -12.14 3.04
CA LEU A 48 -6.73 -11.86 1.83
C LEU A 48 -5.82 -13.04 1.45
N GLN A 49 -5.20 -13.70 2.44
CA GLN A 49 -4.34 -14.87 2.20
C GLN A 49 -5.13 -16.09 1.70
N ILE A 50 -6.31 -16.34 2.26
CA ILE A 50 -7.21 -17.42 1.78
C ILE A 50 -7.65 -17.13 0.35
N MET A 51 -8.01 -15.89 0.03
CA MET A 51 -8.40 -15.51 -1.33
C MET A 51 -7.24 -15.64 -2.32
N ASP A 52 -6.03 -15.29 -1.92
CA ASP A 52 -4.82 -15.53 -2.71
C ASP A 52 -4.54 -17.03 -2.92
N LEU A 53 -4.82 -17.88 -1.94
CA LEU A 53 -4.72 -19.33 -2.13
C LEU A 53 -5.78 -19.85 -3.12
N ILE A 54 -7.01 -19.33 -3.06
CA ILE A 54 -8.07 -19.67 -4.02
C ILE A 54 -7.68 -19.21 -5.43
N LEU A 55 -7.15 -18.00 -5.56
CA LEU A 55 -6.64 -17.45 -6.83
C LEU A 55 -5.58 -18.36 -7.43
N TYR A 56 -4.66 -18.89 -6.63
CA TYR A 56 -3.62 -19.81 -7.10
C TYR A 56 -4.21 -21.05 -7.79
N PHE A 57 -5.19 -21.70 -7.15
CA PHE A 57 -5.87 -22.85 -7.73
C PHE A 57 -6.69 -22.49 -8.98
N LYS A 58 -7.29 -21.29 -9.01
CA LYS A 58 -8.02 -20.79 -10.17
C LYS A 58 -7.10 -20.49 -11.36
N ILE A 59 -5.91 -19.93 -11.15
CA ILE A 59 -4.91 -19.71 -12.20
C ILE A 59 -4.49 -21.05 -12.82
N ARG A 60 -4.25 -22.08 -12.00
CA ARG A 60 -3.85 -23.41 -12.49
C ARG A 60 -4.96 -24.17 -13.23
N SER A 61 -6.22 -23.90 -12.90
CA SER A 61 -7.38 -24.54 -13.56
C SER A 61 -7.88 -23.75 -14.77
N ARG A 62 -7.35 -22.54 -14.99
CA ARG A 62 -7.76 -21.67 -16.10
C ARG A 62 -7.21 -22.16 -17.44
N GLY A 63 -8.09 -22.23 -18.44
CA GLY A 63 -7.73 -22.43 -19.85
C GLY A 63 -7.29 -21.13 -20.55
N PRO A 64 -7.01 -21.16 -21.87
CA PRO A 64 -6.60 -19.96 -22.59
C PRO A 64 -7.74 -18.95 -22.62
N PHE A 65 -7.45 -17.67 -22.35
CA PHE A 65 -8.48 -16.63 -22.22
C PHE A 65 -9.37 -16.53 -23.45
N TYR A 66 -8.79 -16.56 -24.65
CA TYR A 66 -9.54 -16.48 -25.91
C TYR A 66 -10.37 -17.72 -26.23
N LEU A 67 -10.04 -18.89 -25.66
CA LEU A 67 -10.78 -20.13 -25.93
C LEU A 67 -12.12 -20.16 -25.19
N SER A 68 -12.19 -19.44 -24.06
CA SER A 68 -13.46 -19.10 -23.43
C SER A 68 -14.33 -18.21 -24.33
N ILE A 69 -13.76 -17.54 -25.34
CA ILE A 69 -14.49 -16.67 -26.28
C ILE A 69 -14.86 -17.44 -27.56
N THR A 70 -13.97 -18.28 -28.13
CA THR A 70 -14.24 -19.01 -29.38
C THR A 70 -15.12 -20.25 -29.22
N THR A 71 -15.09 -20.95 -28.08
CA THR A 71 -16.03 -22.07 -27.82
C THR A 71 -17.48 -21.57 -27.73
N ILE A 72 -17.66 -20.28 -27.45
CA ILE A 72 -18.96 -19.60 -27.33
C ILE A 72 -19.48 -19.11 -28.68
N ASN A 73 -18.60 -18.87 -29.67
CA ASN A 73 -19.01 -18.46 -31.02
C ASN A 73 -19.68 -19.59 -31.85
N HIS A 74 -19.63 -20.85 -31.38
CA HIS A 74 -20.32 -21.97 -32.01
C HIS A 74 -21.68 -22.31 -31.40
N THR A 75 -22.09 -21.61 -30.33
CA THR A 75 -23.45 -21.67 -29.77
C THR A 75 -24.19 -20.38 -30.13
N ASN A 76 -25.46 -20.50 -30.54
CA ASN A 76 -26.31 -19.41 -31.05
C ASN A 76 -26.01 -18.04 -30.41
N LEU A 77 -25.79 -17.02 -31.26
CA LEU A 77 -25.46 -15.64 -30.87
C LEU A 77 -26.48 -15.02 -29.88
N ASP A 78 -27.74 -15.46 -29.93
CA ASP A 78 -28.82 -15.03 -29.04
C ASP A 78 -28.72 -15.69 -27.65
N GLU A 79 -28.29 -16.95 -27.60
CA GLU A 79 -28.00 -17.67 -26.36
C GLU A 79 -26.71 -17.13 -25.72
N PHE A 80 -25.76 -16.61 -26.52
CA PHE A 80 -24.60 -15.85 -26.06
C PHE A 80 -25.00 -14.51 -25.44
N HIS A 81 -25.85 -13.71 -26.09
CA HIS A 81 -26.32 -12.47 -25.46
C HIS A 81 -27.06 -12.79 -24.15
N GLN A 82 -27.90 -13.81 -24.10
CA GLN A 82 -28.61 -14.17 -22.88
C GLN A 82 -27.69 -14.73 -21.79
N LYS A 83 -26.76 -15.63 -22.12
CA LYS A 83 -25.82 -16.25 -21.18
C LYS A 83 -24.68 -15.34 -20.77
N MET A 84 -24.24 -14.41 -21.62
CA MET A 84 -23.31 -13.33 -21.28
C MET A 84 -24.02 -12.24 -20.46
N THR A 85 -25.33 -12.01 -20.67
CA THR A 85 -26.13 -11.17 -19.75
C THR A 85 -26.42 -11.90 -18.43
N GLU A 86 -26.47 -13.24 -18.39
CA GLU A 86 -26.62 -13.98 -17.13
C GLU A 86 -25.28 -14.20 -16.39
N THR A 87 -24.16 -14.38 -17.11
CA THR A 87 -22.82 -14.52 -16.50
C THR A 87 -22.13 -13.18 -16.24
N SER A 88 -22.41 -12.12 -17.00
CA SER A 88 -21.96 -10.76 -16.69
C SER A 88 -22.67 -10.17 -15.48
N TYR A 89 -23.74 -10.81 -14.99
CA TYR A 89 -24.43 -10.45 -13.75
C TYR A 89 -24.06 -11.37 -12.58
N ASN A 90 -23.48 -12.53 -12.84
CA ASN A 90 -22.85 -13.37 -11.82
C ASN A 90 -21.36 -12.99 -11.69
N ASN A 91 -21.10 -11.77 -11.21
CA ASN A 91 -19.78 -11.23 -10.94
C ASN A 91 -19.08 -12.00 -9.81
N HIS A 92 -18.60 -13.21 -10.08
CA HIS A 92 -17.69 -13.85 -9.14
C HIS A 92 -16.31 -13.18 -9.24
N ILE A 93 -15.72 -12.92 -8.07
CA ILE A 93 -14.38 -12.35 -7.88
C ILE A 93 -13.30 -13.02 -8.77
N PHE A 94 -13.51 -14.27 -9.16
CA PHE A 94 -12.59 -15.10 -9.95
C PHE A 94 -13.06 -15.40 -11.37
N ASP A 95 -14.12 -14.76 -11.86
CA ASP A 95 -14.58 -14.93 -13.24
C ASP A 95 -13.84 -13.97 -14.17
N SER A 96 -13.50 -14.43 -15.37
CA SER A 96 -12.71 -13.69 -16.37
C SER A 96 -11.36 -13.17 -15.85
N LEU A 97 -10.57 -14.05 -15.21
CA LEU A 97 -9.24 -13.76 -14.64
C LEU A 97 -8.21 -13.31 -15.70
N SER A 98 -8.27 -12.08 -16.23
CA SER A 98 -7.18 -11.57 -17.07
C SER A 98 -5.86 -11.50 -16.31
N ILE A 99 -4.75 -11.43 -17.03
CA ILE A 99 -3.42 -11.25 -16.43
C ILE A 99 -3.36 -9.98 -15.58
N LYS A 100 -3.96 -8.87 -16.04
CA LYS A 100 -4.11 -7.66 -15.21
C LYS A 100 -4.80 -7.95 -13.88
N LYS A 101 -5.94 -8.67 -13.86
CA LYS A 101 -6.64 -9.06 -12.62
C LYS A 101 -5.78 -9.97 -11.72
N ILE A 102 -5.02 -10.90 -12.31
CA ILE A 102 -4.11 -11.77 -11.54
C ILE A 102 -3.01 -10.96 -10.84
N MET A 103 -2.41 -10.01 -11.56
CA MET A 103 -1.25 -9.22 -11.10
C MET A 103 -1.60 -7.99 -10.27
N VAL A 104 -2.87 -7.57 -10.18
CA VAL A 104 -3.31 -6.40 -9.38
C VAL A 104 -3.29 -6.71 -7.88
N GLY A 105 -3.11 -5.70 -7.02
CA GLY A 105 -2.99 -5.87 -5.57
C GLY A 105 -4.20 -6.56 -4.89
N PRO A 106 -4.01 -7.22 -3.72
CA PRO A 106 -5.08 -7.95 -3.03
C PRO A 106 -6.30 -7.13 -2.64
N ILE A 107 -6.11 -5.91 -2.12
CA ILE A 107 -7.22 -5.05 -1.70
C ILE A 107 -8.01 -4.59 -2.93
N THR A 108 -7.32 -4.16 -3.98
CA THR A 108 -7.96 -3.81 -5.25
C THR A 108 -8.72 -4.98 -5.86
N HIS A 109 -8.14 -6.18 -5.89
CA HIS A 109 -8.76 -7.37 -6.49
C HIS A 109 -9.95 -7.90 -5.67
N TYR A 110 -9.84 -7.99 -4.35
CA TYR A 110 -10.82 -8.71 -3.53
C TYR A 110 -11.81 -7.82 -2.79
N VAL A 111 -11.59 -6.50 -2.79
CA VAL A 111 -12.43 -5.55 -2.08
C VAL A 111 -12.91 -4.43 -3.00
N GLN A 112 -12.00 -3.63 -3.56
CA GLN A 112 -12.39 -2.42 -4.30
C GLN A 112 -13.05 -2.74 -5.64
N SER A 113 -12.47 -3.64 -6.45
CA SER A 113 -13.04 -4.00 -7.76
C SER A 113 -14.38 -4.73 -7.63
N PRO A 114 -14.55 -5.74 -6.75
CA PRO A 114 -15.83 -6.40 -6.58
C PRO A 114 -16.91 -5.45 -6.03
N LEU A 115 -16.53 -4.51 -5.15
CA LEU A 115 -17.47 -3.50 -4.68
C LEU A 115 -17.90 -2.55 -5.81
N ALA A 116 -16.97 -2.16 -6.69
CA ALA A 116 -17.28 -1.34 -7.85
C ALA A 116 -18.17 -2.07 -8.87
N GLU A 117 -17.87 -3.35 -9.13
CA GLU A 117 -18.69 -4.23 -9.96
C GLU A 117 -20.10 -4.40 -9.36
N TYR A 118 -20.21 -4.61 -8.04
CA TYR A 118 -21.49 -4.73 -7.32
C TYR A 118 -22.37 -3.48 -7.47
N VAL A 119 -21.76 -2.29 -7.40
CA VAL A 119 -22.49 -1.02 -7.57
C VAL A 119 -23.14 -0.93 -8.96
N GLU A 120 -22.47 -1.41 -10.00
CA GLU A 120 -23.08 -1.44 -11.33
C GLU A 120 -24.07 -2.60 -11.49
N SER A 121 -23.72 -3.83 -11.09
CA SER A 121 -24.55 -5.00 -11.36
C SER A 121 -25.81 -5.09 -10.50
N ASN A 122 -25.74 -4.68 -9.22
CA ASN A 122 -26.83 -4.85 -8.27
C ASN A 122 -27.59 -3.56 -8.01
N LEU A 123 -26.91 -2.41 -8.02
CA LEU A 123 -27.56 -1.12 -7.83
C LEU A 123 -27.92 -0.44 -9.15
N HIS A 124 -27.47 -0.98 -10.29
CA HIS A 124 -27.70 -0.43 -11.63
C HIS A 124 -27.34 1.06 -11.70
N PHE A 125 -26.16 1.42 -11.21
CA PHE A 125 -25.73 2.81 -11.07
C PHE A 125 -25.86 3.60 -12.38
N THR A 126 -25.37 3.02 -13.49
CA THR A 126 -25.44 3.66 -14.82
C THR A 126 -26.88 3.90 -15.29
N TYR A 127 -27.83 3.05 -14.89
CA TYR A 127 -29.25 3.21 -15.22
C TYR A 127 -29.89 4.37 -14.46
N TYR A 128 -29.63 4.49 -13.16
CA TYR A 128 -30.20 5.56 -12.33
C TYR A 128 -29.50 6.91 -12.51
N PHE A 129 -28.20 6.91 -12.85
CA PHE A 129 -27.39 8.11 -13.00
C PHE A 129 -26.70 8.19 -14.37
N PRO A 130 -27.44 8.22 -15.49
CA PRO A 130 -26.88 8.14 -16.84
C PRO A 130 -26.02 9.36 -17.23
N SER A 131 -26.13 10.46 -16.50
CA SER A 131 -25.35 11.69 -16.73
C SER A 131 -23.97 11.66 -16.08
N ILE A 132 -23.70 10.73 -15.16
CA ILE A 132 -22.42 10.63 -14.47
C ILE A 132 -21.47 9.80 -15.33
N SER A 133 -20.55 10.48 -16.03
CA SER A 133 -19.53 9.81 -16.83
C SER A 133 -18.35 9.30 -15.99
N ALA A 134 -17.62 8.32 -16.51
CA ALA A 134 -16.36 7.85 -15.91
C ALA A 134 -15.38 9.01 -15.63
N ASN A 135 -15.20 9.94 -16.58
CA ASN A 135 -14.34 11.11 -16.39
C ASN A 135 -14.78 12.00 -15.22
N ALA A 136 -16.10 12.11 -14.97
CA ALA A 136 -16.61 12.89 -13.84
C ALA A 136 -16.24 12.22 -12.50
N ILE A 137 -16.29 10.89 -12.44
CA ILE A 137 -15.84 10.11 -11.29
C ILE A 137 -14.32 10.28 -11.12
N SER A 138 -13.53 10.23 -12.21
CA SER A 138 -12.08 10.42 -12.18
C SER A 138 -11.68 11.79 -11.62
N ILE A 139 -12.35 12.86 -12.07
CA ILE A 139 -12.14 14.22 -11.55
C ILE A 139 -12.52 14.30 -10.07
N PHE A 140 -13.64 13.67 -9.67
CA PHE A 140 -14.12 13.72 -8.30
C PHE A 140 -13.15 13.02 -7.33
N HIS A 141 -12.66 11.83 -7.68
CA HIS A 141 -11.68 11.15 -6.84
C HIS A 141 -10.33 11.88 -6.82
N CYS A 142 -9.95 12.59 -7.88
CA CYS A 142 -8.82 13.53 -7.86
C CYS A 142 -8.99 14.61 -6.78
N CYS A 143 -10.19 15.20 -6.66
CA CYS A 143 -10.48 16.18 -5.61
C CYS A 143 -10.35 15.59 -4.19
N LEU A 144 -10.76 14.34 -4.00
CA LEU A 144 -10.59 13.63 -2.71
C LEU A 144 -9.11 13.47 -2.35
N SER A 145 -8.23 13.23 -3.34
CA SER A 145 -6.78 13.18 -3.12
C SER A 145 -6.24 14.51 -2.58
N LEU A 146 -6.70 15.63 -3.13
CA LEU A 146 -6.30 16.98 -2.68
C LEU A 146 -6.78 17.26 -1.24
N ILE A 147 -8.01 16.88 -0.91
CA ILE A 147 -8.56 17.01 0.44
C ILE A 147 -7.73 16.18 1.44
N SER A 148 -7.34 14.97 1.04
CA SER A 148 -6.59 14.04 1.87
C SER A 148 -5.22 14.59 2.30
N ILE A 149 -4.52 15.37 1.46
CA ILE A 149 -3.22 16.01 1.82
C ILE A 149 -3.32 16.79 3.14
N LYS A 150 -4.34 17.65 3.24
CA LYS A 150 -4.54 18.52 4.41
C LYS A 150 -4.81 17.70 5.67
N ILE A 151 -5.45 16.55 5.51
CA ILE A 151 -5.81 15.66 6.60
C ILE A 151 -4.60 14.82 7.04
N PHE A 152 -3.80 14.31 6.09
CA PHE A 152 -2.57 13.57 6.37
C PHE A 152 -1.51 14.42 7.07
N SER A 153 -1.36 15.68 6.67
CA SER A 153 -0.41 16.62 7.30
C SER A 153 -0.81 17.07 8.71
N SER A 154 -1.96 16.62 9.23
CA SER A 154 -2.42 16.98 10.55
C SER A 154 -1.68 16.22 11.66
N GLY A 155 -1.49 16.89 12.81
CA GLY A 155 -0.79 16.30 13.95
C GLY A 155 -1.62 15.28 14.75
N SER A 156 -2.94 15.25 14.54
CA SER A 156 -3.83 14.33 15.23
C SER A 156 -3.95 13.01 14.47
N LEU A 157 -3.68 11.90 15.15
CA LEU A 157 -3.84 10.56 14.58
C LEU A 157 -5.27 10.28 14.12
N PHE A 158 -6.27 10.77 14.86
CA PHE A 158 -7.67 10.62 14.48
C PHE A 158 -7.95 11.25 13.11
N ARG A 159 -7.48 12.48 12.88
CA ARG A 159 -7.62 13.15 11.59
C ARG A 159 -6.89 12.36 10.50
N ARG A 160 -5.64 11.94 10.71
CA ARG A 160 -4.92 11.11 9.73
C ARG A 160 -5.67 9.83 9.35
N ARG A 161 -6.31 9.16 10.31
CA ARG A 161 -7.16 7.98 10.06
C ARG A 161 -8.39 8.31 9.21
N ILE A 162 -9.06 9.43 9.46
CA ILE A 162 -10.13 9.93 8.56
C ILE A 162 -9.58 10.19 7.15
N GLY A 163 -8.35 10.72 7.05
CA GLY A 163 -7.67 10.90 5.77
C GLY A 163 -7.46 9.59 5.02
N VAL A 164 -7.07 8.52 5.75
CA VAL A 164 -6.94 7.18 5.17
C VAL A 164 -8.28 6.70 4.63
N LEU A 165 -9.38 6.85 5.38
CA LEU A 165 -10.72 6.46 4.91
C LEU A 165 -11.17 7.23 3.67
N ILE A 166 -10.88 8.54 3.60
CA ILE A 166 -11.18 9.34 2.40
C ILE A 166 -10.35 8.86 1.21
N PHE A 167 -9.09 8.52 1.44
CA PHE A 167 -8.21 8.02 0.39
C PHE A 167 -8.62 6.62 -0.10
N GLU A 168 -9.10 5.74 0.79
CA GLU A 168 -9.70 4.46 0.40
C GLU A 168 -10.99 4.65 -0.41
N CYS A 169 -11.82 5.63 -0.05
CA CYS A 169 -12.99 6.01 -0.85
C CYS A 169 -12.57 6.49 -2.25
N ARG A 170 -11.48 7.26 -2.35
CA ARG A 170 -10.86 7.62 -3.65
C ARG A 170 -10.42 6.38 -4.43
N SER A 171 -9.68 5.45 -3.83
CA SER A 171 -9.25 4.20 -4.50
C SER A 171 -10.42 3.31 -4.95
N PHE A 172 -11.53 3.32 -4.20
CA PHE A 172 -12.77 2.66 -4.63
C PHE A 172 -13.38 3.34 -5.87
N LEU A 173 -13.46 4.68 -5.88
CA LEU A 173 -14.00 5.44 -7.01
C LEU A 173 -13.14 5.32 -8.27
N ASP A 174 -11.82 5.15 -8.09
CA ASP A 174 -10.85 4.82 -9.13
C ASP A 174 -11.09 3.42 -9.75
N CYS A 175 -11.62 2.47 -8.99
CA CYS A 175 -12.10 1.22 -9.58
C CYS A 175 -13.45 1.40 -10.28
N LEU A 176 -14.31 2.27 -9.74
CA LEU A 176 -15.66 2.50 -10.23
C LEU A 176 -15.68 3.20 -11.59
N ASP A 177 -14.82 4.18 -11.84
CA ASP A 177 -14.80 4.87 -13.14
C ASP A 177 -14.55 3.91 -14.31
N GLY A 178 -13.68 2.91 -14.14
CA GLY A 178 -13.42 1.87 -15.12
C GLY A 178 -14.62 0.94 -15.32
N VAL A 179 -15.35 0.60 -14.26
CA VAL A 179 -16.60 -0.18 -14.36
C VAL A 179 -17.66 0.60 -15.14
N ILE A 180 -17.87 1.87 -14.79
CA ILE A 180 -18.85 2.74 -15.44
C ILE A 180 -18.48 3.01 -16.91
N PHE A 181 -17.19 3.17 -17.20
CA PHE A 181 -16.71 3.27 -18.59
C PHE A 181 -17.09 2.02 -19.40
N ARG A 182 -16.86 0.81 -18.85
CA ARG A 182 -17.21 -0.46 -19.51
C ARG A 182 -18.72 -0.62 -19.71
N ALA A 183 -19.52 -0.24 -18.71
CA ALA A 183 -20.97 -0.25 -18.78
C ALA A 183 -21.50 0.67 -19.89
N HIS A 184 -21.03 1.91 -19.95
CA HIS A 184 -21.40 2.85 -21.01
C HIS A 184 -20.91 2.44 -22.39
N ALA A 185 -19.70 1.87 -22.49
CA ALA A 185 -19.13 1.39 -23.74
C ALA A 185 -19.78 0.09 -24.25
N LYS A 186 -20.69 -0.53 -23.47
CA LYS A 186 -21.25 -1.87 -23.71
C LYS A 186 -20.17 -2.94 -23.94
N ASN A 187 -18.96 -2.72 -23.42
CA ASN A 187 -17.80 -3.61 -23.58
C ASN A 187 -17.42 -4.14 -22.20
N SER A 188 -17.68 -5.43 -21.95
CA SER A 188 -17.36 -6.11 -20.69
C SER A 188 -15.87 -6.46 -20.53
N HIS A 189 -15.02 -6.14 -21.51
CA HIS A 189 -13.61 -6.53 -21.50
C HIS A 189 -12.77 -5.69 -20.52
N TYR A 190 -12.01 -6.38 -19.67
CA TYR A 190 -10.93 -5.82 -18.85
C TYR A 190 -9.69 -5.50 -19.69
N LYS A 191 -9.83 -4.61 -20.69
CA LYS A 191 -8.71 -4.11 -21.49
C LYS A 191 -8.60 -2.60 -21.35
N SER A 192 -7.40 -2.10 -21.05
CA SER A 192 -7.14 -0.65 -21.04
C SER A 192 -7.26 -0.13 -22.48
N TYR A 193 -8.18 0.79 -22.74
CA TYR A 193 -8.28 1.48 -24.04
C TYR A 193 -7.26 2.63 -24.10
N HIS A 194 -6.00 2.27 -24.36
CA HIS A 194 -4.92 3.24 -24.49
C HIS A 194 -5.19 4.23 -25.64
N GLY A 195 -5.07 5.53 -25.36
CA GLY A 195 -5.19 6.61 -26.37
C GLY A 195 -6.52 7.37 -26.37
N GLY A 196 -7.51 6.98 -25.55
CA GLY A 196 -8.73 7.76 -25.35
C GLY A 196 -8.58 8.88 -24.30
N LEU A 197 -9.37 9.96 -24.41
CA LEU A 197 -9.37 11.05 -23.42
C LEU A 197 -9.60 10.53 -21.99
N GLY A 198 -10.51 9.57 -21.81
CA GLY A 198 -10.78 8.98 -20.49
C GLY A 198 -9.58 8.26 -19.89
N PHE A 199 -8.80 7.54 -20.71
CA PHE A 199 -7.56 6.89 -20.25
C PHE A 199 -6.53 7.91 -19.73
N TYR A 200 -6.39 9.06 -20.41
CA TYR A 200 -5.47 10.11 -19.96
C TYR A 200 -5.96 10.82 -18.68
N VAL A 201 -7.27 11.05 -18.56
CA VAL A 201 -7.86 11.68 -17.37
C VAL A 201 -7.70 10.78 -16.14
N ASP A 202 -7.99 9.49 -16.30
CA ASP A 202 -7.81 8.45 -15.28
C ASP A 202 -6.35 8.36 -14.83
N ALA A 203 -5.43 8.11 -15.77
CA ALA A 203 -4.00 8.00 -15.49
C ALA A 203 -3.43 9.28 -14.82
N LEU A 204 -3.88 10.46 -15.23
CA LEU A 204 -3.46 11.72 -14.59
C LEU A 204 -4.01 11.82 -13.16
N SER A 205 -5.27 11.45 -12.94
CA SER A 205 -5.89 11.44 -11.62
C SER A 205 -5.15 10.51 -10.65
N ASP A 206 -4.71 9.36 -11.15
CA ASP A 206 -3.89 8.40 -10.40
C ASP A 206 -2.52 8.93 -9.99
N VAL A 207 -1.79 9.49 -10.95
CA VAL A 207 -0.48 10.10 -10.70
C VAL A 207 -0.60 11.24 -9.69
N LEU A 208 -1.62 12.09 -9.83
CA LEU A 208 -1.90 13.16 -8.88
C LEU A 208 -2.28 12.59 -7.51
N GLY A 209 -3.09 11.53 -7.45
CA GLY A 209 -3.45 10.85 -6.21
C GLY A 209 -2.25 10.34 -5.42
N GLY A 210 -1.39 9.56 -6.07
CA GLY A 210 -0.16 9.05 -5.45
C GLY A 210 0.79 10.18 -5.01
N THR A 211 0.92 11.23 -5.84
CA THR A 211 1.74 12.41 -5.51
C THR A 211 1.19 13.15 -4.29
N CYS A 212 -0.13 13.34 -4.22
CA CYS A 212 -0.81 13.95 -3.09
C CYS A 212 -0.53 13.18 -1.78
N LEU A 213 -0.62 11.85 -1.81
CA LEU A 213 -0.34 11.01 -0.64
C LEU A 213 1.09 11.22 -0.10
N ILE A 214 2.08 11.22 -1.00
CA ILE A 214 3.49 11.40 -0.67
C ILE A 214 3.75 12.82 -0.12
N ILE A 215 3.19 13.85 -0.76
CA ILE A 215 3.29 15.24 -0.28
C ILE A 215 2.65 15.38 1.10
N GLY A 216 1.50 14.74 1.34
CA GLY A 216 0.85 14.71 2.65
C GLY A 216 1.77 14.16 3.75
N CYS A 217 2.45 13.04 3.47
CA CYS A 217 3.45 12.46 4.36
C CYS A 217 4.66 13.38 4.56
N LEU A 218 5.14 14.03 3.50
CA LEU A 218 6.25 14.98 3.57
C LEU A 218 5.89 16.14 4.52
N LEU A 219 4.77 16.80 4.28
CA LEU A 219 4.29 17.91 5.12
C LEU A 219 4.08 17.48 6.57
N TYR A 220 3.56 16.28 6.80
CA TYR A 220 3.44 15.69 8.13
C TYR A 220 4.80 15.63 8.84
N PHE A 221 5.82 15.02 8.23
CA PHE A 221 7.14 14.87 8.86
C PHE A 221 7.91 16.18 9.00
N TYR A 222 7.70 17.14 8.10
CA TYR A 222 8.27 18.49 8.24
C TYR A 222 7.71 19.21 9.47
N LYS A 223 6.43 18.97 9.80
CA LYS A 223 5.77 19.52 11.00
C LYS A 223 6.08 18.72 12.26
N GLN A 224 6.08 17.39 12.17
CA GLN A 224 6.32 16.46 13.27
C GLN A 224 7.47 15.52 12.89
N ARG A 225 8.68 15.93 13.26
CA ARG A 225 9.87 15.14 12.93
C ARG A 225 9.86 13.84 13.74
N PRO A 226 10.12 12.69 13.12
CA PRO A 226 10.24 11.44 13.83
C PRO A 226 11.51 11.40 14.67
N PHE A 227 11.47 10.60 15.75
CA PHE A 227 12.64 10.35 16.59
C PHE A 227 13.61 9.40 15.89
N ARG A 228 14.90 9.66 16.08
CA ARG A 228 15.99 8.76 15.72
C ARG A 228 16.00 7.60 16.71
N SER A 229 16.06 6.36 16.23
CA SER A 229 16.10 5.18 17.12
C SER A 229 17.28 5.30 18.10
N ILE A 230 16.99 5.14 19.40
CA ILE A 230 17.98 5.19 20.51
C ILE A 230 19.13 4.21 20.26
N THR A 231 18.86 3.06 19.64
CA THR A 231 19.86 2.06 19.26
C THR A 231 20.93 2.64 18.31
N GLN A 232 20.54 3.51 17.36
CA GLN A 232 21.51 4.17 16.46
C GLN A 232 22.34 5.25 17.15
N GLN A 233 21.87 5.81 18.27
CA GLN A 233 22.66 6.74 19.08
C GLN A 233 23.67 5.99 19.94
N VAL A 234 23.28 4.90 20.60
CA VAL A 234 24.21 4.07 21.39
C VAL A 234 25.34 3.53 20.52
N SER A 235 25.04 3.02 19.31
CA SER A 235 26.08 2.57 18.37
C SER A 235 26.99 3.71 17.91
N ARG A 236 26.46 4.92 17.73
CA ARG A 236 27.29 6.08 17.36
C ARG A 236 28.16 6.55 18.53
N SER A 237 27.60 6.72 19.72
CA SER A 237 28.37 7.10 20.91
C SER A 237 29.45 6.08 21.24
N LEU A 238 29.18 4.78 21.08
CA LEU A 238 30.20 3.73 21.17
C LEU A 238 31.26 3.90 20.09
N SER A 239 30.88 4.04 18.82
CA SER A 239 31.84 4.17 17.71
C SER A 239 32.74 5.41 17.85
N THR A 240 32.20 6.53 18.34
CA THR A 240 32.96 7.79 18.51
C THR A 240 33.93 7.70 19.71
N ARG A 241 33.62 6.87 20.72
CA ARG A 241 34.52 6.60 21.85
C ARG A 241 35.59 5.56 21.51
N LEU A 242 35.22 4.49 20.77
CA LEU A 242 36.17 3.49 20.25
C LEU A 242 37.18 4.09 19.26
N SER A 243 36.76 5.07 18.46
CA SER A 243 37.68 5.82 17.57
C SER A 243 38.66 6.72 18.32
N ARG A 244 38.43 6.94 19.62
CA ARG A 244 39.23 7.81 20.49
C ARG A 244 40.05 7.03 21.53
N SER A 245 39.85 5.71 21.60
CA SER A 245 40.56 4.78 22.48
C SER A 245 41.36 3.75 21.66
N SER A 246 41.99 4.18 20.57
CA SER A 246 43.12 3.46 19.98
C SER A 246 44.35 3.76 20.84
N ASP A 247 44.37 3.23 22.05
CA ASP A 247 45.55 2.88 22.84
C ASP A 247 45.02 2.23 24.13
N THR A 248 45.59 1.08 24.47
CA THR A 248 45.31 0.20 25.62
C THR A 248 44.04 -0.65 25.58
N GLU A 249 44.31 -1.95 25.40
CA GLU A 249 43.38 -3.07 25.41
C GLU A 249 42.81 -3.39 26.80
N ASN A 250 41.54 -3.84 26.78
CA ASN A 250 40.97 -4.91 27.61
C ASN A 250 41.02 -4.75 29.15
N GLU A 251 40.08 -3.98 29.72
CA GLU A 251 39.41 -4.29 31.02
C GLU A 251 38.35 -3.26 31.46
N GLU A 252 38.18 -2.15 30.74
CA GLU A 252 37.42 -0.98 31.22
C GLU A 252 35.89 -0.97 30.94
N ILE A 253 35.28 -2.07 30.49
CA ILE A 253 33.86 -2.05 30.08
C ILE A 253 32.90 -2.04 31.29
N ASP A 254 33.28 -2.63 32.43
CA ASP A 254 32.41 -2.70 33.61
C ASP A 254 32.55 -1.49 34.57
N LEU A 255 33.63 -0.71 34.46
CA LEU A 255 33.86 0.48 35.31
C LEU A 255 33.23 1.77 34.77
N ILE A 256 32.90 1.83 33.48
CA ILE A 256 32.33 3.04 32.84
C ILE A 256 30.89 3.33 33.29
N ILE A 257 30.15 2.34 33.80
CA ILE A 257 28.77 2.53 34.28
C ILE A 257 28.76 3.23 35.66
N LEU A 258 29.86 3.18 36.42
CA LEU A 258 29.91 3.70 37.79
C LEU A 258 30.55 5.09 37.94
N ASN A 259 31.21 5.62 36.90
CA ASN A 259 31.94 6.89 36.98
C ASN A 259 31.31 8.02 36.17
N ILE A 260 29.98 8.15 36.23
CA ILE A 260 29.29 9.39 35.81
C ILE A 260 29.52 10.42 36.92
N ASP A 261 30.75 10.90 37.03
CA ASP A 261 31.09 12.03 37.87
C ASP A 261 30.64 13.34 37.19
N ASP A 262 30.02 14.16 38.02
CA ASP A 262 29.58 15.54 37.80
C ASP A 262 30.70 16.42 37.25
N GLU A 263 30.79 16.63 35.92
CA GLU A 263 31.27 17.91 35.33
C GLU A 263 31.23 18.04 33.80
N GLN A 264 30.52 17.20 33.05
CA GLN A 264 30.28 17.49 31.63
C GLN A 264 29.07 18.40 31.47
N LYS A 265 29.34 19.67 31.12
CA LYS A 265 28.39 20.69 30.61
C LYS A 265 27.16 20.02 30.00
N ILE A 266 26.11 19.90 30.81
CA ILE A 266 24.87 19.21 30.42
C ILE A 266 24.41 19.88 29.12
N PRO A 267 24.40 19.17 27.97
CA PRO A 267 23.90 19.77 26.75
C PRO A 267 22.50 20.26 27.06
N SER A 268 22.19 21.50 26.67
CA SER A 268 20.90 22.09 27.00
C SER A 268 19.81 21.10 26.57
N ILE A 269 18.74 20.96 27.35
CA ILE A 269 17.66 20.00 27.04
C ILE A 269 17.15 20.18 25.59
N ASN A 270 17.26 21.40 25.06
CA ASN A 270 16.99 21.72 23.67
C ASN A 270 17.97 21.09 22.67
N ASP A 271 19.27 21.07 22.95
CA ASP A 271 20.30 20.43 22.11
C ASP A 271 20.16 18.90 22.10
N ILE A 272 19.81 18.30 23.25
CA ILE A 272 19.51 16.86 23.35
C ILE A 272 18.29 16.53 22.49
N ASN A 273 17.22 17.34 22.58
CA ASN A 273 16.01 17.17 21.79
C ASN A 273 16.23 17.35 20.28
N THR A 274 17.10 18.26 19.84
CA THR A 274 17.39 18.43 18.41
C THR A 274 18.22 17.30 17.81
N ASN A 275 19.13 16.70 18.59
CA ASN A 275 19.94 15.56 18.15
C ASN A 275 19.16 14.23 18.12
N LEU A 276 18.03 14.17 18.83
CA LEU A 276 17.11 13.04 18.86
C LEU A 276 16.11 13.04 17.69
N LEU A 277 15.89 14.18 17.03
CA LEU A 277 14.95 14.29 15.92
C LEU A 277 15.65 14.07 14.57
N GLU A 278 14.94 13.44 13.63
CA GLU A 278 15.44 13.27 12.28
C GLU A 278 15.58 14.62 11.55
N THR A 279 16.64 14.75 10.75
CA THR A 279 16.88 15.98 10.01
C THR A 279 15.93 16.07 8.82
N LYS A 280 15.50 17.30 8.48
CA LYS A 280 14.61 17.55 7.32
C LYS A 280 15.20 17.01 6.01
N GLY A 281 16.53 17.14 5.83
CA GLY A 281 17.23 16.58 4.67
C GLY A 281 17.15 15.06 4.60
N ARG A 282 17.31 14.35 5.74
CA ARG A 282 17.17 12.88 5.76
C ARG A 282 15.74 12.44 5.46
N ILE A 283 14.74 13.13 6.03
CA ILE A 283 13.32 12.89 5.72
C ILE A 283 13.07 13.03 4.22
N PHE A 284 13.56 14.13 3.62
CA PHE A 284 13.43 14.39 2.19
C PHE A 284 14.08 13.28 1.33
N ILE A 285 15.29 12.85 1.66
CA ILE A 285 15.97 11.76 0.94
C ILE A 285 15.20 10.45 1.04
N TYR A 286 14.75 10.06 2.24
CA TYR A 286 14.01 8.81 2.42
C TYR A 286 12.67 8.81 1.68
N LEU A 287 11.92 9.91 1.75
CA LEU A 287 10.68 10.04 0.98
C LEU A 287 10.94 10.13 -0.52
N GLY A 288 12.01 10.80 -0.96
CA GLY A 288 12.41 10.86 -2.36
C GLY A 288 12.72 9.47 -2.91
N LEU A 289 13.55 8.67 -2.20
CA LEU A 289 13.83 7.29 -2.58
C LEU A 289 12.57 6.42 -2.61
N PHE A 290 11.67 6.60 -1.63
CA PHE A 290 10.38 5.89 -1.63
C PHE A 290 9.54 6.26 -2.86
N THR A 291 9.51 7.55 -3.23
CA THR A 291 8.77 8.07 -4.39
C THR A 291 9.28 7.52 -5.70
N ILE A 292 10.61 7.49 -5.87
CA ILE A 292 11.24 6.92 -7.08
C ILE A 292 10.90 5.42 -7.17
N ARG A 293 11.01 4.68 -6.06
CA ARG A 293 10.67 3.25 -6.02
C ARG A 293 9.19 3.01 -6.36
N TYR A 294 8.29 3.79 -5.78
CA TYR A 294 6.85 3.74 -6.04
C TYR A 294 6.54 3.99 -7.53
N SER A 295 7.18 4.99 -8.12
CA SER A 295 7.00 5.33 -9.54
C SER A 295 7.55 4.24 -10.47
N LEU A 296 8.73 3.68 -10.15
CA LEU A 296 9.29 2.55 -10.90
C LEU A 296 8.41 1.31 -10.81
N ALA A 297 7.85 1.01 -9.64
CA ALA A 297 6.91 -0.08 -9.47
C ALA A 297 5.68 0.09 -10.37
N ALA A 298 5.12 1.31 -10.49
CA ALA A 298 4.01 1.58 -11.39
C ALA A 298 4.37 1.35 -12.87
N ILE A 299 5.48 1.93 -13.33
CA ILE A 299 5.93 1.87 -14.73
C ILE A 299 6.22 0.43 -15.17
N PHE A 300 7.00 -0.31 -14.37
CA PHE A 300 7.37 -1.68 -14.72
C PHE A 300 6.21 -2.64 -14.56
N TRP A 301 5.33 -2.43 -13.58
CA TRP A 301 4.13 -3.26 -13.45
C TRP A 301 3.23 -3.12 -14.68
N ASP A 302 2.91 -1.90 -15.11
CA ASP A 302 2.04 -1.66 -16.28
C ASP A 302 2.63 -2.26 -17.56
N ARG A 303 3.93 -2.00 -17.81
CA ARG A 303 4.65 -2.57 -18.95
C ARG A 303 4.64 -4.11 -18.95
N ASN A 304 4.84 -4.72 -17.78
CA ASN A 304 4.90 -6.18 -17.67
C ASN A 304 3.53 -6.82 -17.79
N VAL A 305 2.48 -6.20 -17.23
CA VAL A 305 1.10 -6.62 -17.43
C VAL A 305 0.78 -6.63 -18.91
N GLN A 306 1.05 -5.54 -19.64
CA GLN A 306 0.82 -5.47 -21.08
C GLN A 306 1.60 -6.55 -21.84
N ALA A 307 2.88 -6.73 -21.52
CA ALA A 307 3.71 -7.75 -22.16
C ALA A 307 3.16 -9.17 -21.94
N TYR A 308 2.72 -9.49 -20.72
CA TYR A 308 2.13 -10.79 -20.44
C TYR A 308 0.74 -10.94 -21.06
N GLU A 309 -0.11 -9.91 -21.08
CA GLU A 309 -1.39 -9.93 -21.81
C GLU A 309 -1.19 -10.27 -23.29
N ASP A 310 -0.23 -9.60 -23.94
CA ASP A 310 0.09 -9.85 -25.35
C ASP A 310 0.69 -11.25 -25.59
N LEU A 311 1.36 -11.84 -24.61
CA LEU A 311 2.01 -13.16 -24.75
C LEU A 311 1.11 -14.32 -24.33
N LEU A 312 0.25 -14.13 -23.33
CA LEU A 312 -0.43 -15.20 -22.61
C LEU A 312 -1.96 -15.06 -22.60
N ASP A 313 -2.53 -13.89 -22.88
CA ASP A 313 -3.98 -13.72 -23.06
C ASP A 313 -4.39 -13.45 -24.53
N SER A 314 -3.44 -13.17 -25.43
CA SER A 314 -3.72 -13.00 -26.86
C SER A 314 -4.03 -14.33 -27.57
N TYR A 315 -4.87 -14.23 -28.60
CA TYR A 315 -5.19 -15.36 -29.49
C TYR A 315 -3.97 -15.76 -30.31
N LYS A 316 -3.74 -17.08 -30.44
CA LYS A 316 -2.67 -17.66 -31.26
C LYS A 316 -3.28 -18.63 -32.28
N ASP A 317 -2.91 -18.50 -33.55
CA ASP A 317 -3.46 -19.33 -34.64
C ASP A 317 -2.95 -20.79 -34.62
N LYS A 318 -1.68 -20.99 -34.27
CA LYS A 318 -1.04 -22.32 -34.30
C LYS A 318 -1.34 -23.10 -33.02
N SER A 319 -1.87 -24.31 -33.15
CA SER A 319 -2.15 -25.20 -32.00
C SER A 319 -0.95 -25.44 -31.09
N GLN A 320 0.26 -25.54 -31.66
CA GLN A 320 1.51 -25.67 -30.88
C GLN A 320 1.78 -24.44 -29.99
N GLN A 321 1.51 -23.23 -30.49
CA GLN A 321 1.68 -21.99 -29.72
C GLN A 321 0.63 -21.90 -28.60
N GLN A 322 -0.59 -22.39 -28.82
CA GLN A 322 -1.64 -22.44 -27.80
C GLN A 322 -1.27 -23.40 -26.63
N THR A 323 -0.71 -24.58 -26.95
CA THR A 323 -0.24 -25.53 -25.93
C THR A 323 0.94 -24.95 -25.14
N LEU A 324 1.88 -24.28 -25.83
CA LEU A 324 2.99 -23.60 -25.18
C LEU A 324 2.51 -22.50 -24.23
N GLN A 325 1.55 -21.68 -24.67
CA GLN A 325 0.93 -20.62 -23.88
C GLN A 325 0.35 -21.15 -22.58
N LEU A 326 -0.42 -22.24 -22.64
CA LEU A 326 -0.97 -22.91 -21.46
C LEU A 326 0.12 -23.45 -20.53
N THR A 327 1.12 -24.10 -21.12
CA THR A 327 2.26 -24.65 -20.36
C THR A 327 2.99 -23.55 -19.59
N ILE A 328 3.21 -22.39 -20.23
CA ILE A 328 3.84 -21.23 -19.60
C ILE A 328 2.92 -20.63 -18.54
N LEU A 329 1.62 -20.47 -18.81
CA LEU A 329 0.66 -19.89 -17.87
C LEU A 329 0.59 -20.70 -16.56
N HIS A 330 0.65 -22.03 -16.67
CA HIS A 330 0.60 -22.93 -15.52
C HIS A 330 1.97 -23.17 -14.85
N SER A 331 3.05 -22.63 -15.44
CA SER A 331 4.39 -22.77 -14.90
C SER A 331 4.50 -22.15 -13.50
N PRO A 332 5.10 -22.85 -12.53
CA PRO A 332 5.34 -22.31 -11.19
C PRO A 332 6.09 -20.98 -11.21
N LEU A 333 7.02 -20.79 -12.16
CA LEU A 333 7.80 -19.56 -12.29
C LEU A 333 6.93 -18.37 -12.72
N THR A 334 6.06 -18.55 -13.71
CA THR A 334 5.11 -17.52 -14.15
C THR A 334 4.20 -17.10 -13.00
N ILE A 335 3.63 -18.08 -12.28
CA ILE A 335 2.77 -17.82 -11.14
C ILE A 335 3.55 -17.09 -10.04
N LEU A 336 4.77 -17.51 -9.71
CA LEU A 336 5.61 -16.81 -8.73
C LEU A 336 5.82 -15.33 -9.12
N ILE A 337 6.14 -15.05 -10.38
CA ILE A 337 6.33 -13.68 -10.87
C ILE A 337 5.04 -12.86 -10.73
N PHE A 338 3.88 -13.45 -11.06
CA PHE A 338 2.59 -12.78 -10.89
C PHE A 338 2.31 -12.41 -9.43
N TYR A 339 2.61 -13.31 -8.48
CA TYR A 339 2.45 -13.03 -7.05
C TYR A 339 3.45 -12.00 -6.54
N LEU A 340 4.69 -11.99 -7.03
CA LEU A 340 5.65 -10.95 -6.70
C LEU A 340 5.15 -9.57 -7.13
N TRP A 341 4.66 -9.45 -8.37
CA TRP A 341 4.06 -8.21 -8.85
C TRP A 341 2.79 -7.81 -8.10
N ARG A 342 1.96 -8.78 -7.71
CA ARG A 342 0.77 -8.54 -6.90
C ARG A 342 1.08 -7.80 -5.60
N TYR A 343 2.14 -8.18 -4.90
CA TYR A 343 2.53 -7.51 -3.64
C TYR A 343 3.45 -6.30 -3.82
N LEU A 344 4.14 -6.18 -4.96
CA LEU A 344 5.10 -5.11 -5.23
C LEU A 344 4.58 -4.02 -6.18
N CYS A 345 3.39 -4.16 -6.74
CA CYS A 345 2.77 -3.13 -7.57
C CYS A 345 2.51 -1.84 -6.78
N ALA A 346 2.42 -0.72 -7.49
CA ALA A 346 2.23 0.59 -6.87
C ALA A 346 0.95 0.66 -6.01
N LEU A 347 -0.15 0.05 -6.46
CA LEU A 347 -1.40 -0.01 -5.69
C LEU A 347 -1.20 -0.69 -4.32
N SER A 348 -0.56 -1.87 -4.29
CA SER A 348 -0.24 -2.55 -3.02
C SER A 348 0.69 -1.73 -2.12
N ILE A 349 1.70 -1.07 -2.70
CA ILE A 349 2.60 -0.19 -1.92
C ILE A 349 1.84 1.00 -1.32
N GLN A 350 0.88 1.55 -2.06
CA GLN A 350 0.01 2.62 -1.58
C GLN A 350 -0.84 2.14 -0.41
N ASP A 351 -1.48 0.98 -0.51
CA ASP A 351 -2.29 0.41 0.57
C ASP A 351 -1.46 0.18 1.84
N TYR A 352 -0.23 -0.33 1.69
CA TYR A 352 0.68 -0.51 2.83
C TYR A 352 1.05 0.82 3.49
N LEU A 353 1.23 1.89 2.69
CA LEU A 353 1.49 3.23 3.22
C LEU A 353 0.27 3.77 3.98
N LEU A 354 -0.95 3.57 3.46
CA LEU A 354 -2.20 3.95 4.12
C LEU A 354 -2.38 3.21 5.45
N ILE A 355 -2.11 1.90 5.48
CA ILE A 355 -2.08 1.09 6.70
C ILE A 355 -1.05 1.66 7.69
N ALA A 356 0.15 2.01 7.22
CA ALA A 356 1.18 2.59 8.07
C ALA A 356 0.76 3.95 8.65
N ILE A 357 0.06 4.79 7.89
CA ILE A 357 -0.53 6.05 8.39
C ILE A 357 -1.60 5.77 9.45
N PHE A 358 -2.48 4.78 9.21
CA PHE A 358 -3.57 4.44 10.12
C PHE A 358 -3.07 4.01 11.51
N PHE A 359 -1.97 3.26 11.54
CA PHE A 359 -1.33 2.77 12.78
C PHE A 359 -0.24 3.70 13.36
N ASP A 360 -0.01 4.86 12.75
CA ASP A 360 1.02 5.81 13.16
C ASP A 360 2.46 5.25 13.08
N ARG A 361 2.72 4.41 12.08
CA ARG A 361 4.00 3.75 11.81
C ARG A 361 4.62 4.12 10.46
N THR A 362 4.20 5.27 9.91
CA THR A 362 4.59 5.74 8.58
C THR A 362 6.12 5.87 8.43
N TRP A 363 6.81 6.37 9.46
CA TRP A 363 8.25 6.56 9.39
C TRP A 363 9.00 5.23 9.39
N GLU A 364 8.65 4.32 10.30
CA GLU A 364 9.25 2.99 10.38
C GLU A 364 8.99 2.19 9.09
N PHE A 365 7.80 2.35 8.51
CA PHE A 365 7.47 1.76 7.22
C PHE A 365 8.37 2.28 6.09
N ILE A 366 8.51 3.60 5.94
CA ILE A 366 9.37 4.20 4.90
C ILE A 366 10.83 3.76 5.09
N GLN A 367 11.34 3.77 6.33
CA GLN A 367 12.72 3.36 6.60
C GLN A 367 12.98 1.90 6.24
N LYS A 368 12.11 0.98 6.69
CA LYS A 368 12.28 -0.46 6.44
C LYS A 368 12.09 -0.81 4.96
N THR A 369 11.09 -0.20 4.32
CA THR A 369 10.81 -0.45 2.89
C THR A 369 11.86 0.14 1.97
N ASN A 370 12.55 1.22 2.35
CA ASN A 370 13.69 1.71 1.59
C ASN A 370 14.91 0.77 1.64
N MET A 371 15.00 -0.18 2.58
CA MET A 371 16.06 -1.18 2.55
C MET A 371 15.63 -2.41 1.75
N LEU A 372 14.55 -3.07 2.16
CA LEU A 372 14.13 -4.34 1.57
C LEU A 372 13.34 -4.17 0.26
N GLY A 373 12.63 -3.05 0.12
CA GLY A 373 11.75 -2.78 -1.01
C GLY A 373 12.49 -2.55 -2.32
N TRP A 374 13.70 -1.98 -2.28
CA TRP A 374 14.53 -1.83 -3.49
C TRP A 374 15.05 -3.17 -3.99
N ILE A 375 15.56 -4.00 -3.09
CA ILE A 375 16.10 -5.33 -3.43
C ILE A 375 14.98 -6.19 -4.05
N SER A 376 13.82 -6.25 -3.39
CA SER A 376 12.67 -7.02 -3.89
C SER A 376 12.15 -6.52 -5.24
N LEU A 377 12.05 -5.20 -5.44
CA LEU A 377 11.61 -4.64 -6.72
C LEU A 377 12.60 -4.92 -7.85
N LEU A 378 13.90 -4.69 -7.64
CA LEU A 378 14.92 -4.90 -8.68
C LEU A 378 15.05 -6.37 -9.07
N ILE A 379 15.00 -7.28 -8.09
CA ILE A 379 14.97 -8.73 -8.33
C ILE A 379 13.74 -9.09 -9.17
N THR A 380 12.56 -8.59 -8.79
CA THR A 380 11.31 -8.88 -9.51
C THR A 380 11.35 -8.36 -10.94
N ILE A 381 11.85 -7.14 -11.17
CA ILE A 381 12.04 -6.57 -12.51
C ILE A 381 12.99 -7.46 -13.33
N PHE A 382 14.17 -7.79 -12.79
CA PHE A 382 15.17 -8.58 -13.49
C PHE A 382 14.63 -9.96 -13.92
N PHE A 383 14.02 -10.70 -12.99
CA PHE A 383 13.44 -12.01 -13.31
C PHE A 383 12.28 -11.93 -14.29
N THR A 384 11.45 -10.87 -14.18
CA THR A 384 10.34 -10.67 -15.12
C THR A 384 10.84 -10.42 -16.53
N GLU A 385 11.84 -9.54 -16.70
CA GLU A 385 12.40 -9.24 -18.02
C GLU A 385 13.06 -10.46 -18.66
N LEU A 386 13.84 -11.23 -17.90
CA LEU A 386 14.43 -12.47 -18.39
C LEU A 386 13.34 -13.45 -18.84
N HIS A 387 12.31 -13.63 -18.01
CA HIS A 387 11.23 -14.56 -18.30
C HIS A 387 10.41 -14.14 -19.53
N VAL A 388 10.04 -12.87 -19.64
CA VAL A 388 9.31 -12.32 -20.81
C VAL A 388 10.13 -12.50 -22.09
N ASN A 389 11.44 -12.22 -22.05
CA ASN A 389 12.30 -12.38 -23.21
C ASN A 389 12.47 -13.86 -23.61
N GLN A 390 12.57 -14.76 -22.64
CA GLN A 390 12.60 -16.20 -22.90
C GLN A 390 11.30 -16.66 -23.57
N ILE A 391 10.13 -16.27 -23.05
CA ILE A 391 8.83 -16.60 -23.66
C ILE A 391 8.77 -16.09 -25.11
N ARG A 392 9.18 -14.84 -25.35
CA ARG A 392 9.22 -14.25 -26.70
C ARG A 392 10.10 -15.09 -27.63
N SER A 393 11.30 -15.48 -27.21
CA SER A 393 12.19 -16.31 -28.03
C SER A 393 11.57 -17.67 -28.38
N LEU A 394 10.83 -18.30 -27.47
CA LEU A 394 10.16 -19.57 -27.72
C LEU A 394 9.05 -19.43 -28.78
N TYR A 395 8.30 -18.33 -28.74
CA TYR A 395 7.29 -18.04 -29.76
C TYR A 395 7.89 -17.74 -31.13
N TYR A 396 9.09 -17.14 -31.22
CA TYR A 396 9.74 -16.89 -32.51
C TYR A 396 10.23 -18.17 -33.21
N ILE A 397 10.52 -19.23 -32.44
CA ILE A 397 11.00 -20.51 -32.97
C ILE A 397 9.84 -21.35 -33.55
N LEU A 398 8.60 -21.12 -33.10
CA LEU A 398 7.39 -21.88 -33.46
C LEU A 398 6.52 -21.18 -34.50
#